data_AF-A0A7J9G1Z2-F1
#
_entry.id   AF-A0A7J9G1Z2-F1
#
_cell.length_a   1.000
_cell.length_b   1.000
_cell.length_c   1.000
_cell.angle_alpha   90.00
_cell.angle_beta   90.00
_cell.angle_gamma   90.00
#
_symmetry.space_group_name_H-M   'P 1'
#
loop_
_entity.id
_entity.type
_entity.pdbx_description
1 polymer ?
#
loop_
_entity_poly.entity_id
_entity_poly.type
_entity_poly.pdbx_seq_one_letter_code
_entity_poly.pdbx_strand_id
1 'polypeptide(L)'
;SSCFSCVDLHFYLSFFRGKYPFGDYILYSNLTFTLREVKHLWRQHGCVENYGRHLVMRIDDFEKPAKTNALCGNWRTWPQPIIWYQGTTDAVGAQFFLKNIHPDMRDAATELFGRPESLQWRPNVFGELMSILISPSRDVEEAVNWVLGGGREPDITLHMRMLMNRY
;
A
#
# COMPACT_ATOMS: atom_id res chain seq x y z
N SER A 1 8.04 18.47 -15.57
CA SER A 1 7.02 17.41 -15.62
C SER A 1 7.74 16.10 -15.90
N SER A 2 8.00 15.29 -14.87
CA SER A 2 8.70 14.01 -15.06
C SER A 2 7.66 12.90 -15.19
N CYS A 3 7.99 11.80 -15.86
CA CYS A 3 7.11 10.62 -15.93
C CYS A 3 6.72 10.08 -14.52
N PHE A 4 7.34 10.57 -13.43
CA PHE A 4 7.06 10.22 -12.03
C PHE A 4 6.78 11.41 -11.09
N SER A 5 6.73 12.67 -11.55
CA SER A 5 6.53 13.80 -10.61
C SER A 5 5.08 13.90 -10.11
N CYS A 6 4.24 12.93 -10.45
CA CYS A 6 2.89 12.72 -9.91
C CYS A 6 2.70 11.30 -9.35
N VAL A 7 3.78 10.52 -9.16
CA VAL A 7 3.71 9.29 -8.35
C VAL A 7 4.19 9.63 -6.94
N ASP A 8 3.63 10.70 -6.38
CA ASP A 8 3.61 10.90 -4.94
C ASP A 8 2.62 9.85 -4.41
N LEU A 9 3.18 8.69 -4.11
CA LEU A 9 2.55 7.62 -3.38
C LEU A 9 1.22 7.06 -3.92
N HIS A 10 1.13 6.77 -5.20
CA HIS A 10 -0.02 6.02 -5.71
C HIS A 10 0.14 4.52 -5.45
N PHE A 11 -0.64 4.00 -4.49
CA PHE A 11 -0.75 2.57 -4.21
C PHE A 11 -1.25 1.82 -5.44
N TYR A 12 -0.50 0.80 -5.81
CA TYR A 12 -0.76 0.02 -7.01
C TYR A 12 -1.32 -1.35 -6.63
N LEU A 13 -2.66 -1.45 -6.63
CA LEU A 13 -3.37 -2.72 -6.42
C LEU A 13 -3.37 -3.53 -7.72
N SER A 14 -2.28 -4.24 -8.00
CA SER A 14 -2.20 -5.07 -9.20
C SER A 14 -2.29 -6.57 -8.93
N PHE A 15 -3.35 -7.14 -9.49
CA PHE A 15 -3.43 -8.50 -10.05
C PHE A 15 -3.70 -9.66 -9.09
N PHE A 16 -4.86 -9.65 -8.42
CA PHE A 16 -5.51 -10.91 -8.08
C PHE A 16 -6.13 -11.49 -9.35
N ARG A 17 -5.66 -12.68 -9.77
CA ARG A 17 -6.24 -13.46 -10.88
C ARG A 17 -7.55 -14.18 -10.49
N GLY A 18 -8.22 -13.69 -9.44
CA GLY A 18 -9.44 -14.22 -8.81
C GLY A 18 -10.18 -13.11 -8.06
N LYS A 19 -11.28 -13.43 -7.35
CA LYS A 19 -11.96 -12.46 -6.49
C LYS A 19 -10.95 -11.84 -5.50
N TYR A 20 -10.98 -10.52 -5.34
CA TYR A 20 -10.18 -9.85 -4.32
C TYR A 20 -10.45 -10.48 -2.94
N PRO A 21 -9.44 -10.59 -2.06
CA PRO A 21 -9.68 -10.94 -0.67
C PRO A 21 -10.74 -9.99 -0.13
N PHE A 22 -11.83 -10.54 0.41
CA PHE A 22 -12.98 -9.77 0.90
C PHE A 22 -13.74 -8.96 -0.17
N GLY A 23 -13.59 -9.23 -1.47
CA GLY A 23 -14.27 -8.47 -2.54
C GLY A 23 -15.80 -8.51 -2.49
N ASP A 24 -16.38 -9.42 -1.70
CA ASP A 24 -17.82 -9.44 -1.40
C ASP A 24 -18.20 -8.50 -0.23
N TYR A 25 -17.22 -7.98 0.50
CA TYR A 25 -17.36 -7.17 1.72
C TYR A 25 -16.75 -5.77 1.62
N ILE A 26 -15.78 -5.54 0.73
CA ILE A 26 -15.12 -4.25 0.50
C ILE A 26 -15.23 -3.83 -0.97
N LEU A 27 -15.42 -2.53 -1.17
CA LEU A 27 -15.41 -1.86 -2.46
C LEU A 27 -14.08 -1.13 -2.64
N TYR A 28 -13.51 -1.18 -3.84
CA TYR A 28 -12.28 -0.47 -4.16
C TYR A 28 -12.58 0.87 -4.84
N SER A 29 -11.84 1.89 -4.46
CA SER A 29 -11.92 3.22 -5.03
C SER A 29 -11.41 3.26 -6.48
N ASN A 30 -12.08 4.05 -7.31
CA ASN A 30 -11.66 4.35 -8.69
C ASN A 30 -10.52 5.38 -8.77
N LEU A 31 -10.04 5.88 -7.63
CA LEU A 31 -8.90 6.81 -7.55
C LEU A 31 -7.55 6.13 -7.84
N THR A 32 -7.52 4.79 -7.81
CA THR A 32 -6.31 4.02 -8.12
C THR A 32 -6.21 3.71 -9.60
N PHE A 33 -4.98 3.68 -10.12
CA PHE A 33 -4.73 3.26 -11.49
C PHE A 33 -4.60 1.74 -11.58
N THR A 34 -5.29 1.16 -12.55
CA THR A 34 -5.05 -0.20 -13.02
C THR A 34 -3.75 -0.28 -13.83
N LEU A 35 -3.21 -1.51 -13.95
CA LEU A 35 -2.11 -1.81 -14.87
C LEU A 35 -2.35 -1.38 -16.30
N ARG A 36 -3.61 -1.38 -16.73
CA ARG A 36 -3.99 -0.96 -18.07
C ARG A 36 -3.87 0.55 -18.23
N GLU A 37 -4.32 1.31 -17.24
CA GLU A 37 -4.26 2.78 -17.26
C GLU A 37 -2.82 3.28 -17.16
N VAL A 38 -1.98 2.71 -16.30
CA VAL A 38 -0.56 3.10 -16.27
C VAL A 38 0.14 2.78 -17.58
N LYS A 39 -0.09 1.61 -18.18
CA LYS A 39 0.46 1.29 -19.51
C LYS A 39 0.02 2.30 -20.56
N HIS A 40 -1.23 2.76 -20.49
CA HIS A 40 -1.75 3.77 -21.41
C HIS A 40 -1.06 5.12 -21.21
N LEU A 41 -1.01 5.62 -19.96
CA LEU A 41 -0.34 6.87 -19.60
C LEU A 41 1.15 6.85 -19.98
N TRP A 42 1.82 5.71 -19.75
CA TRP A 42 3.24 5.54 -20.10
C TRP A 42 3.52 5.74 -21.58
N ARG A 43 2.63 5.23 -22.43
CA ARG A 43 2.71 5.37 -23.88
C ARG A 43 2.35 6.79 -24.30
N GLN A 44 1.27 7.33 -23.74
CA GLN A 44 0.78 8.68 -24.05
C GLN A 44 1.84 9.76 -23.76
N HIS A 45 2.61 9.61 -22.67
CA HIS A 45 3.68 10.53 -22.31
C HIS A 45 5.05 10.20 -22.93
N GLY A 46 5.11 9.19 -23.81
CA GLY A 46 6.34 8.79 -24.50
C GLY A 46 7.49 8.45 -23.56
N CYS A 47 7.23 7.82 -22.40
CA CYS A 47 8.23 7.77 -21.33
C CYS A 47 9.50 6.98 -21.68
N VAL A 48 9.40 6.03 -22.62
CA VAL A 48 10.56 5.32 -23.15
C VAL A 48 11.38 6.24 -24.05
N GLU A 49 10.73 6.95 -24.97
CA GLU A 49 11.38 7.81 -25.97
C GLU A 49 11.96 9.08 -25.36
N ASN A 50 11.21 9.72 -24.46
CA ASN A 50 11.56 11.01 -23.86
C ASN A 50 12.50 10.89 -22.66
N TYR A 51 12.46 9.78 -21.92
CA TYR A 51 13.19 9.63 -20.65
C TYR A 51 14.00 8.32 -20.54
N GLY A 52 13.98 7.45 -21.55
CA GLY A 52 14.64 6.14 -21.48
C GLY A 52 14.05 5.20 -20.44
N ARG A 53 12.85 5.48 -19.91
CA ARG A 53 12.24 4.74 -18.81
C ARG A 53 11.28 3.69 -19.34
N HIS A 54 11.75 2.44 -19.36
CA HIS A 54 10.92 1.29 -19.66
C HIS A 54 9.96 1.00 -18.49
N LEU A 55 8.71 0.67 -18.80
CA LEU A 55 7.72 0.21 -17.82
C LEU A 55 8.02 -1.25 -17.45
N VAL A 56 9.03 -1.44 -16.62
CA VAL A 56 9.46 -2.75 -16.11
C VAL A 56 9.06 -2.88 -14.65
N MET A 57 8.47 -4.01 -14.31
CA MET A 57 8.13 -4.34 -12.93
C MET A 57 9.26 -5.17 -12.32
N ARG A 58 9.67 -4.77 -11.13
CA ARG A 58 10.53 -5.58 -10.26
C ARG A 58 9.64 -6.39 -9.33
N ILE A 59 9.91 -7.68 -9.19
CA ILE A 59 9.30 -8.53 -8.17
C ILE A 59 10.35 -8.79 -7.11
N ASP A 60 9.98 -8.56 -5.85
CA ASP A 60 10.84 -8.70 -4.70
C ASP A 60 10.12 -9.64 -3.71
N ASP A 61 10.63 -10.87 -3.59
CA ASP A 61 9.95 -12.01 -2.93
C ASP A 61 10.44 -12.17 -1.49
N PHE A 62 9.59 -11.81 -0.53
CA PHE A 62 9.92 -11.86 0.89
C PHE A 62 9.86 -13.24 1.52
N GLU A 63 9.18 -14.20 0.87
CA GLU A 63 9.27 -15.60 1.32
C GLU A 63 10.66 -16.17 1.09
N LYS A 64 11.49 -15.48 0.28
CA LYS A 64 12.87 -15.85 -0.03
C LYS A 64 13.82 -14.71 0.33
N PRO A 65 14.26 -14.58 1.60
CA PRO A 65 15.14 -13.50 2.07
C PRO A 65 16.38 -13.25 1.20
N ALA A 66 16.96 -14.30 0.63
CA ALA A 66 18.14 -14.19 -0.25
C ALA A 66 17.84 -13.53 -1.62
N LYS A 67 16.56 -13.32 -1.97
CA LYS A 67 16.10 -12.73 -3.23
C LYS A 67 15.47 -11.34 -3.04
N THR A 68 15.45 -10.83 -1.82
CA THR A 68 14.95 -9.48 -1.51
C THR A 68 16.10 -8.57 -1.10
N ASN A 69 16.10 -7.34 -1.59
CA ASN A 69 16.93 -6.27 -1.02
C ASN A 69 16.11 -5.04 -0.64
N ALA A 70 14.81 -5.22 -0.40
CA ALA A 70 13.88 -4.13 -0.10
C ALA A 70 14.37 -3.24 1.05
N LEU A 71 14.87 -3.83 2.14
CA LEU A 71 15.36 -3.08 3.30
C LEU A 71 16.75 -2.45 3.09
N CYS A 72 17.59 -3.09 2.27
CA CYS A 72 19.00 -2.71 2.13
C CYS A 72 19.30 -1.90 0.86
N GLY A 73 18.37 -1.84 -0.08
CA GLY A 73 18.54 -1.18 -1.37
C GLY A 73 18.11 0.29 -1.32
N ASN A 74 18.81 1.13 -2.08
CA ASN A 74 18.42 2.51 -2.30
C ASN A 74 17.41 2.58 -3.45
N TRP A 75 16.13 2.77 -3.13
CA TRP A 75 15.06 2.72 -4.14
C TRP A 75 15.12 3.89 -5.15
N ARG A 76 15.78 5.01 -4.82
CA ARG A 76 16.00 6.11 -5.77
C ARG A 76 16.89 5.73 -6.95
N THR A 77 17.73 4.71 -6.78
CA THR A 77 18.63 4.26 -7.84
C THR A 77 18.05 3.10 -8.64
N TRP A 78 16.87 2.60 -8.26
CA TRP A 78 16.26 1.47 -8.96
C TRP A 78 15.70 1.94 -10.29
N PRO A 79 16.08 1.29 -11.41
CA PRO A 79 15.57 1.66 -12.73
C PRO A 79 14.11 1.22 -12.93
N GLN A 80 13.61 0.30 -12.12
CA GLN A 80 12.25 -0.23 -12.25
C GLN A 80 11.24 0.72 -11.60
N PRO A 81 10.28 1.26 -12.38
CA PRO A 81 9.27 2.18 -11.85
C PRO A 81 8.18 1.54 -11.01
N ILE A 82 7.99 0.23 -11.12
CA ILE A 82 7.00 -0.52 -10.34
C ILE A 82 7.74 -1.59 -9.54
N ILE A 83 7.52 -1.57 -8.22
CA ILE A 83 8.06 -2.56 -7.29
C ILE A 83 6.88 -3.36 -6.74
N TRP A 84 6.92 -4.67 -6.93
CA TRP A 84 5.97 -5.61 -6.36
C TRP A 84 6.65 -6.41 -5.25
N TYR A 85 6.23 -6.16 -4.02
CA TYR A 85 6.56 -6.99 -2.87
C TYR A 85 5.66 -8.23 -2.79
N GLN A 86 6.21 -9.40 -3.10
CA GLN A 86 5.50 -10.68 -3.01
C GLN A 86 5.70 -11.29 -1.61
N GLY A 87 4.68 -11.99 -1.10
CA GLY A 87 4.77 -12.69 0.19
C GLY A 87 4.66 -11.79 1.41
N THR A 88 4.11 -10.57 1.25
CA THR A 88 3.86 -9.62 2.34
C THR A 88 2.42 -9.09 2.26
N THR A 89 1.90 -8.57 3.37
CA THR A 89 0.64 -7.83 3.41
C THR A 89 0.91 -6.33 3.37
N ASP A 90 -0.06 -5.51 2.96
CA ASP A 90 0.13 -4.06 2.80
C ASP A 90 0.66 -3.38 4.08
N ALA A 91 0.16 -3.80 5.25
CA ALA A 91 0.60 -3.28 6.54
C ALA A 91 2.07 -3.66 6.87
N VAL A 92 2.50 -4.87 6.53
CA VAL A 92 3.89 -5.31 6.73
C VAL A 92 4.80 -4.68 5.68
N GLY A 93 4.32 -4.57 4.43
CA GLY A 93 4.95 -3.88 3.32
C GLY A 93 5.27 -2.41 3.62
N ALA A 94 4.29 -1.69 4.19
CA ALA A 94 4.44 -0.29 4.57
C ALA A 94 5.54 -0.09 5.63
N GLN A 95 5.74 -1.04 6.55
CA GLN A 95 6.81 -0.94 7.55
C GLN A 95 8.21 -0.95 6.93
N PHE A 96 8.38 -1.50 5.73
CA PHE A 96 9.70 -1.52 5.08
C PHE A 96 10.18 -0.12 4.69
N PHE A 97 9.26 0.77 4.33
CA PHE A 97 9.56 2.16 4.03
C PHE A 97 10.20 2.85 5.26
N LEU A 98 9.68 2.56 6.45
CA LEU A 98 10.15 3.14 7.72
C LEU A 98 11.44 2.48 8.26
N LYS A 99 11.76 1.25 7.82
CA LYS A 99 12.89 0.45 8.31
C LYS A 99 14.06 0.32 7.32
N ASN A 100 14.00 0.99 6.17
CA ASN A 100 15.07 0.94 5.15
C ASN A 100 16.42 1.40 5.74
N ILE A 101 17.55 0.84 5.33
CA ILE A 101 18.88 1.21 5.86
C ILE A 101 19.30 2.63 5.45
N HIS A 102 18.81 3.13 4.31
CA HIS A 102 19.13 4.44 3.78
C HIS A 102 18.30 5.54 4.47
N PRO A 103 18.94 6.53 5.13
CA PRO A 103 18.25 7.60 5.87
C PRO A 103 17.22 8.35 5.04
N ASP A 104 17.59 8.85 3.86
CA ASP A 104 16.68 9.64 3.02
C ASP A 104 15.40 8.90 2.62
N MET A 105 15.45 7.57 2.52
CA MET A 105 14.25 6.74 2.27
C MET A 105 13.37 6.65 3.49
N ARG A 106 13.97 6.46 4.68
CA ARG A 106 13.23 6.51 5.93
C ARG A 106 12.64 7.90 6.18
N ASP A 107 13.36 8.97 5.82
CA ASP A 107 12.90 10.34 6.04
C ASP A 107 11.70 10.66 5.16
N ALA A 108 11.76 10.32 3.86
CA ALA A 108 10.60 10.46 2.96
C ALA A 108 9.41 9.59 3.40
N ALA A 109 9.68 8.36 3.83
CA ALA A 109 8.64 7.48 4.38
C ALA A 109 8.04 8.03 5.67
N THR A 110 8.85 8.65 6.51
CA THR A 110 8.43 9.27 7.77
C THR A 110 7.57 10.49 7.49
N GLU A 111 7.97 11.36 6.55
CA GLU A 111 7.18 12.53 6.13
C GLU A 111 5.77 12.12 5.69
N LEU A 112 5.69 11.00 4.98
CA LEU A 112 4.48 10.47 4.42
C LEU A 112 3.63 9.70 5.44
N PHE A 113 4.17 8.70 6.12
CA PHE A 113 3.43 7.77 7.00
C PHE A 113 3.32 8.21 8.45
N GLY A 114 4.05 9.26 8.86
CA GLY A 114 4.12 9.65 10.25
C GLY A 114 5.35 9.08 10.98
N ARG A 115 5.56 9.52 12.22
CA ARG A 115 6.60 8.99 13.12
C ARG A 115 5.97 7.98 14.06
N PRO A 116 6.33 6.69 14.00
CA PRO A 116 5.76 5.67 14.88
C PRO A 116 5.97 5.99 16.38
N GLU A 117 7.04 6.70 16.70
CA GLU A 117 7.43 7.01 18.09
C GLU A 117 6.76 8.27 18.66
N SER A 118 5.99 9.02 17.85
CA SER A 118 5.30 10.22 18.32
C SER A 118 3.81 10.14 18.02
N LEU A 119 3.02 9.87 19.05
CA LEU A 119 1.56 9.80 18.97
C LEU A 119 0.92 11.12 18.49
N GLN A 120 1.60 12.25 18.68
CA GLN A 120 1.13 13.57 18.22
C GLN A 120 1.37 13.80 16.72
N TRP A 121 2.15 12.94 16.08
CA TRP A 121 2.61 13.13 14.71
C TRP A 121 1.87 12.18 13.76
N ARG A 122 0.73 12.65 13.25
CA ARG A 122 -0.20 11.97 12.32
C ARG A 122 -0.63 10.56 12.77
N PRO A 123 -1.50 10.46 13.79
CA PRO A 123 -2.03 9.17 14.22
C PRO A 123 -2.85 8.53 13.08
N ASN A 124 -2.44 7.34 12.62
CA ASN A 124 -3.17 6.50 11.66
C ASN A 124 -3.18 6.91 10.17
N VAL A 125 -2.06 7.41 9.62
CA VAL A 125 -1.94 7.68 8.17
C VAL A 125 -2.28 6.46 7.31
N PHE A 126 -1.85 5.26 7.73
CA PHE A 126 -2.17 4.04 6.98
C PHE A 126 -3.69 3.82 6.90
N GLY A 127 -4.43 4.01 8.00
CA GLY A 127 -5.89 3.92 7.99
C GLY A 127 -6.55 4.98 7.12
N GLU A 128 -6.04 6.22 7.12
CA GLU A 128 -6.53 7.30 6.25
C GLU A 128 -6.26 7.00 4.76
N LEU A 129 -5.08 6.49 4.43
CA LEU A 129 -4.77 6.05 3.06
C LEU A 129 -5.68 4.90 2.65
N MET A 130 -5.86 3.90 3.52
CA MET A 130 -6.75 2.78 3.24
C MET A 130 -8.21 3.23 3.09
N SER A 131 -8.71 4.20 3.86
CA SER A 131 -10.10 4.67 3.73
C SER A 131 -10.38 5.40 2.41
N ILE A 132 -9.35 5.97 1.77
CA ILE A 132 -9.44 6.51 0.41
C ILE A 132 -9.48 5.40 -0.64
N LEU A 133 -8.80 4.28 -0.38
CA LEU A 133 -8.61 3.18 -1.32
C LEU A 133 -9.73 2.13 -1.26
N ILE A 134 -10.31 1.91 -0.08
CA ILE A 134 -11.36 0.93 0.17
C ILE A 134 -12.49 1.52 0.99
N SER A 135 -13.70 1.11 0.68
CA SER A 135 -14.90 1.39 1.48
C SER A 135 -15.64 0.09 1.81
N PRO A 136 -16.38 0.02 2.93
CA PRO A 136 -17.22 -1.13 3.21
C PRO A 136 -18.30 -1.28 2.13
N SER A 137 -18.66 -2.53 1.82
CA SER A 137 -19.88 -2.82 1.08
C SER A 137 -21.10 -2.43 1.91
N ARG A 138 -22.24 -2.27 1.24
CA ARG A 138 -23.51 -1.94 1.89
C ARG A 138 -23.89 -2.94 2.98
N ASP A 139 -23.71 -4.23 2.75
CA ASP A 139 -24.05 -5.28 3.72
C ASP A 139 -23.20 -5.17 4.99
N VAL A 140 -21.91 -4.82 4.84
CA VAL A 140 -21.00 -4.59 5.98
C VAL A 140 -21.39 -3.32 6.73
N GLU A 141 -21.69 -2.25 6.00
CA GLU A 141 -22.12 -0.98 6.59
C GLU A 141 -23.42 -1.14 7.38
N GLU A 142 -24.41 -1.86 6.83
CA GLU A 142 -25.67 -2.16 7.50
C GLU A 142 -25.44 -3.02 8.76
N ALA A 143 -24.57 -4.05 8.69
CA ALA A 143 -24.24 -4.88 9.84
C ALA A 143 -23.55 -4.09 10.96
N VAL A 144 -22.58 -3.22 10.63
CA VAL A 144 -21.90 -2.36 11.60
C VAL A 144 -22.89 -1.38 12.24
N ASN A 145 -23.70 -0.70 11.43
CA ASN A 145 -24.70 0.25 11.92
C ASN A 145 -25.74 -0.43 12.83
N TRP A 146 -26.14 -1.66 12.51
CA TRP A 146 -27.02 -2.45 13.36
C TRP A 146 -26.39 -2.77 14.72
N VAL A 147 -25.12 -3.19 14.75
CA VAL A 147 -24.39 -3.46 16.01
C VAL A 147 -24.22 -2.20 16.85
N LEU A 148 -23.92 -1.06 16.21
CA LEU A 148 -23.78 0.22 16.91
C LEU A 148 -25.12 0.75 17.41
N GLY A 149 -26.24 0.36 16.81
CA GLY A 149 -27.59 0.71 17.26
C GLY A 149 -27.87 2.21 17.31
N GLY A 150 -27.16 3.01 16.50
CA GLY A 150 -27.20 4.48 16.57
C GLY A 150 -26.54 5.08 17.82
N GLY A 151 -25.83 4.28 18.61
CA GLY A 151 -25.04 4.71 19.75
C GLY A 151 -23.76 5.44 19.34
N ARG A 152 -23.05 6.00 20.33
CA ARG A 152 -21.73 6.58 20.11
C ARG A 152 -20.73 5.51 19.69
N GLU A 153 -19.73 5.93 18.92
CA GLU A 153 -18.54 5.11 18.64
C GLU A 153 -17.89 4.66 19.96
N PRO A 154 -17.42 3.41 20.04
CA PRO A 154 -16.84 2.88 21.27
C PRO A 154 -15.55 3.62 21.62
N ASP A 155 -15.46 4.09 22.86
CA ASP A 155 -14.25 4.77 23.36
C ASP A 155 -13.04 3.82 23.42
N ILE A 156 -13.27 2.51 23.54
CA ILE A 156 -12.24 1.47 23.61
C ILE A 156 -12.66 0.28 22.77
N THR A 157 -11.77 -0.17 21.87
CA THR A 157 -11.94 -1.41 21.10
C THR A 157 -10.81 -2.37 21.42
N LEU A 158 -11.15 -3.64 21.70
CA LEU A 158 -10.19 -4.71 21.98
C LEU A 158 -10.27 -5.79 20.91
N HIS A 159 -9.23 -5.91 20.09
CA HIS A 159 -9.09 -7.00 19.12
C HIS A 159 -8.11 -8.05 19.64
N MET A 160 -8.61 -9.24 19.98
CA MET A 160 -7.81 -10.38 20.46
C MET A 160 -7.70 -11.44 19.38
N ARG A 161 -6.47 -11.74 18.94
CA ARG A 161 -6.18 -12.87 18.07
C ARG A 161 -5.45 -13.95 18.85
N MET A 162 -6.15 -15.00 19.25
CA MET A 162 -5.51 -16.17 19.88
C MET A 162 -4.94 -17.09 18.81
N LEU A 163 -3.62 -17.20 18.74
CA LEU A 163 -2.95 -18.21 17.92
C LEU A 163 -2.83 -19.48 18.76
N MET A 164 -3.71 -20.46 18.50
CA MET A 164 -3.54 -21.78 19.09
C MET A 164 -2.37 -22.47 18.42
N ASN A 165 -1.24 -22.57 19.13
CA ASN A 165 -0.12 -23.39 18.69
C ASN A 165 -0.55 -24.86 18.87
N ARG A 166 -0.72 -25.57 17.76
CA ARG A 166 -0.95 -27.03 17.81
C ARG A 166 0.41 -27.68 18.09
N TYR A 167 0.73 -27.82 19.37
CA TYR A 167 1.66 -28.86 19.80
C TYR A 167 0.91 -30.20 19.84
#